data_AF-A0A0F3IRW8-F1
#
_entry.id   AF-A0A0F3IRW8-F1
#
_cell.length_a   1.000
_cell.length_b   1.000
_cell.length_c   1.000
_cell.angle_alpha   90.00
_cell.angle_beta   90.00
_cell.angle_gamma   90.00
#
_symmetry.space_group_name_H-M   'P 1'
#
loop_
_entity.id
_entity.type
_entity.pdbx_description
1 polymer ?
#
loop_
_entity_poly.entity_id
_entity_poly.type
_entity_poly.pdbx_seq_one_letter_code
_entity_poly.pdbx_strand_id
1 'polypeptide(L)'
;MSHIRLTAAQALVRYLAAQKTEIDGAIVPIFAGVWAIFGHGNVAGLGEALYGVQDALPTYRAHNEQGMAHAAIAYAKAQNRRRMMACTSSIGPGALNMVTAAALAHVNRLPVLFLPGDVFANRRPDPVLQQVEDFGDATVSANDCFRPVSRFYDRIQRPEQLLTALPRALQVLTDPADCGPVTLAFCQDVQAEAFDYPESFFAEKLWTPRRPRPDHAELEAAVALLRAAEAPLIIAGGGVHYAEATARLRQFAETHHIPVTETQAGKSALPYDHPLNLGAIGVTGTSAANDAAEKADVILALGTRLQDFTTGSWALFKNPNRRIIGLNVQPFDAGKHQAQPLVADAKEGLKELTKALAPYSAPKGWTDALATAKAIWTQAAATVLADPHTNALPTDAQVIGAVQRAGTPEDIVVCAAGGLPGELHKLWNAAEPGTYHLEYGFSCMGYEIAGGLGVKLARPDREVIVMVGDGSYLMMNSELATSIMLGLKLTLVVLDNRGFGCINRLQKGTGGAPFNNLLQDTKHATLPEIDFRAHAESLGAIAVKVSSLAELETAVKAARGHSRSSVIVIDTDPQVSTQAGGHWWDVAVPQVSPRAEVQAAHAVYAEKLGAQKLGV
;
A
#
# COMPACT_ATOMS: atom_id res chain seq x y z
N MET A 1 15.57 40.17 -15.55
CA MET A 1 14.96 39.16 -14.65
C MET A 1 15.68 39.26 -13.32
N SER A 2 14.96 39.40 -12.21
CA SER A 2 15.56 39.41 -10.87
C SER A 2 16.08 38.01 -10.53
N HIS A 3 17.23 37.96 -9.88
CA HIS A 3 17.84 36.73 -9.38
C HIS A 3 18.03 36.86 -7.88
N ILE A 4 17.99 35.73 -7.19
CA ILE A 4 18.25 35.64 -5.77
C ILE A 4 19.37 34.62 -5.52
N ARG A 5 20.35 35.02 -4.71
CA ARG A 5 21.47 34.17 -4.35
C ARG A 5 21.11 33.28 -3.17
N LEU A 6 21.10 31.97 -3.39
CA LEU A 6 20.77 30.96 -2.38
C LEU A 6 21.74 29.79 -2.50
N THR A 7 21.96 29.05 -1.40
CA THR A 7 22.57 27.71 -1.52
C THR A 7 21.63 26.77 -2.26
N ALA A 8 22.14 25.71 -2.88
CA ALA A 8 21.30 24.73 -3.56
C ALA A 8 20.27 24.09 -2.60
N ALA A 9 20.64 23.82 -1.35
CA ALA A 9 19.71 23.32 -0.34
C ALA A 9 18.60 24.33 -0.01
N GLN A 10 18.94 25.62 0.16
CA GLN A 10 17.95 26.69 0.37
C GLN A 10 17.00 26.82 -0.82
N ALA A 11 17.53 26.73 -2.05
CA ALA A 11 16.72 26.76 -3.26
C ALA A 11 15.77 25.58 -3.35
N LEU A 12 16.24 24.35 -3.09
CA LEU A 12 15.40 23.15 -3.05
C LEU A 12 14.26 23.32 -2.06
N VAL A 13 14.57 23.66 -0.82
CA VAL A 13 13.58 23.77 0.27
C VAL A 13 12.56 24.87 -0.01
N ARG A 14 13.01 26.03 -0.49
CA ARG A 14 12.12 27.14 -0.91
C ARG A 14 11.22 26.74 -2.07
N TYR A 15 11.74 25.99 -3.04
CA TYR A 15 10.93 25.48 -4.16
C TYR A 15 9.84 24.54 -3.66
N LEU A 16 10.16 23.58 -2.76
CA LEU A 16 9.20 22.64 -2.21
C LEU A 16 8.06 23.34 -1.44
N ALA A 17 8.40 24.36 -0.63
CA ALA A 17 7.41 25.13 0.14
C ALA A 17 6.41 25.92 -0.73
N ALA A 18 6.83 26.28 -1.95
CA ALA A 18 6.00 26.99 -2.94
C ALA A 18 5.03 26.07 -3.70
N GLN A 19 5.13 24.74 -3.56
CA GLN A 19 4.25 23.81 -4.26
C GLN A 19 2.95 23.60 -3.49
N LYS A 20 1.82 23.90 -4.12
CA LYS A 20 0.47 23.81 -3.53
C LYS A 20 -0.42 22.84 -4.29
N THR A 21 -1.45 22.36 -3.62
CA THR A 21 -2.60 21.66 -4.21
C THR A 21 -3.88 22.24 -3.61
N GLU A 22 -4.99 22.07 -4.29
CA GLU A 22 -6.30 22.32 -3.70
C GLU A 22 -6.84 21.00 -3.14
N ILE A 23 -7.43 21.01 -1.94
CA ILE A 23 -8.21 19.92 -1.33
C ILE A 23 -9.45 20.52 -0.70
N ASP A 24 -10.63 20.03 -1.09
CA ASP A 24 -11.93 20.45 -0.56
C ASP A 24 -12.13 21.98 -0.54
N GLY A 25 -11.66 22.66 -1.60
CA GLY A 25 -11.75 24.12 -1.75
C GLY A 25 -10.63 24.91 -1.04
N ALA A 26 -9.74 24.25 -0.30
CA ALA A 26 -8.63 24.89 0.40
C ALA A 26 -7.30 24.68 -0.34
N ILE A 27 -6.55 25.76 -0.53
CA ILE A 27 -5.17 25.70 -1.04
C ILE A 27 -4.24 25.30 0.12
N VAL A 28 -3.56 24.17 -0.03
CA VAL A 28 -2.68 23.58 0.99
C VAL A 28 -1.32 23.21 0.39
N PRO A 29 -0.25 23.10 1.19
CA PRO A 29 1.03 22.60 0.70
C PRO A 29 0.92 21.18 0.14
N ILE A 30 1.52 20.94 -1.02
CA ILE A 30 1.58 19.58 -1.60
C ILE A 30 2.52 18.68 -0.79
N PHE A 31 3.65 19.24 -0.33
CA PHE A 31 4.55 18.60 0.61
C PHE A 31 4.10 18.93 2.03
N ALA A 32 3.68 17.91 2.78
CA ALA A 32 3.23 18.07 4.16
C ALA A 32 4.39 18.17 5.16
N GLY A 33 5.61 17.89 4.72
CA GLY A 33 6.83 17.99 5.51
C GLY A 33 7.96 17.14 4.93
N VAL A 34 9.08 17.15 5.64
CA VAL A 34 10.29 16.39 5.30
C VAL A 34 10.64 15.47 6.47
N TRP A 35 10.71 14.18 6.23
CA TRP A 35 11.33 13.24 7.16
C TRP A 35 12.84 13.28 7.00
N ALA A 36 13.56 13.48 8.09
CA ALA A 36 15.01 13.62 8.07
C ALA A 36 15.68 12.82 9.18
N ILE A 37 16.70 12.05 8.79
CA ILE A 37 17.78 11.63 9.68
C ILE A 37 19.04 12.33 9.19
N PHE A 38 19.58 13.20 10.04
CA PHE A 38 20.73 14.01 9.70
C PHE A 38 22.05 13.28 9.99
N GLY A 39 22.94 13.28 8.99
CA GLY A 39 24.34 12.91 9.12
C GLY A 39 25.20 13.84 8.26
N HIS A 40 26.52 13.59 8.16
CA HIS A 40 27.42 14.50 7.46
C HIS A 40 27.02 14.75 5.99
N GLY A 41 26.34 13.81 5.35
CA GLY A 41 25.88 13.91 3.96
C GLY A 41 24.73 14.88 3.70
N ASN A 42 24.00 15.33 4.73
CA ASN A 42 22.84 16.22 4.56
C ASN A 42 22.67 17.28 5.66
N VAL A 43 23.30 17.14 6.83
CA VAL A 43 23.08 18.03 7.98
C VAL A 43 23.52 19.47 7.72
N ALA A 44 24.70 19.67 7.11
CA ALA A 44 25.28 21.00 6.94
C ALA A 44 24.59 21.83 5.84
N GLY A 45 24.03 21.16 4.83
CA GLY A 45 23.30 21.81 3.74
C GLY A 45 21.78 21.80 3.96
N LEU A 46 21.16 20.62 3.84
CA LEU A 46 19.71 20.48 4.01
C LEU A 46 19.24 20.77 5.44
N GLY A 47 19.99 20.36 6.47
CA GLY A 47 19.61 20.66 7.87
C GLY A 47 19.51 22.15 8.15
N GLU A 48 20.50 22.94 7.72
CA GLU A 48 20.48 24.40 7.81
C GLU A 48 19.31 25.01 7.02
N ALA A 49 19.10 24.56 5.77
CA ALA A 49 18.03 25.08 4.92
C ALA A 49 16.61 24.79 5.48
N LEU A 50 16.41 23.60 6.07
CA LEU A 50 15.12 23.19 6.64
C LEU A 50 14.78 23.94 7.93
N TYR A 51 15.78 24.24 8.77
CA TYR A 51 15.56 24.98 10.01
C TYR A 51 14.91 26.35 9.76
N GLY A 52 15.36 27.06 8.72
CA GLY A 52 14.85 28.39 8.37
C GLY A 52 13.40 28.43 7.86
N VAL A 53 12.80 27.29 7.49
CA VAL A 53 11.44 27.23 6.93
C VAL A 53 10.49 26.30 7.71
N GLN A 54 10.88 25.86 8.90
CA GLN A 54 10.19 24.81 9.66
C GLN A 54 8.70 25.09 9.92
N ASP A 55 8.28 26.36 9.95
CA ASP A 55 6.87 26.74 10.08
C ASP A 55 6.04 26.47 8.80
N ALA A 56 6.68 26.53 7.64
CA ALA A 56 6.05 26.32 6.33
C ALA A 56 6.25 24.89 5.79
N LEU A 57 7.38 24.27 6.11
CA LEU A 57 7.74 22.92 5.72
C LEU A 57 8.35 22.18 6.93
N PRO A 58 7.52 21.56 7.78
CA PRO A 58 7.97 20.96 9.02
C PRO A 58 8.89 19.77 8.77
N THR A 59 9.88 19.60 9.64
CA THR A 59 10.83 18.48 9.61
C THR A 59 10.50 17.48 10.71
N TYR A 60 10.39 16.20 10.33
CA TYR A 60 10.06 15.10 11.23
C TYR A 60 11.23 14.13 11.37
N ARG A 61 11.36 13.50 12.53
CA ARG A 61 12.40 12.52 12.83
C ARG A 61 11.78 11.16 13.13
N ALA A 62 12.32 10.12 12.51
CA ALA A 62 12.10 8.71 12.83
C ALA A 62 13.33 8.10 13.51
N HIS A 63 13.30 6.80 13.80
CA HIS A 63 14.45 6.06 14.32
C HIS A 63 15.17 5.23 13.26
N ASN A 64 14.55 5.01 12.10
CA ASN A 64 15.15 4.34 10.94
C ASN A 64 14.69 4.98 9.63
N GLU A 65 15.56 5.08 8.63
CA GLU A 65 15.24 5.74 7.35
C GLU A 65 14.18 4.98 6.54
N GLN A 66 14.12 3.65 6.63
CA GLN A 66 13.03 2.87 6.04
C GLN A 66 11.69 3.23 6.69
N GLY A 67 11.68 3.39 8.02
CA GLY A 67 10.47 3.67 8.81
C GLY A 67 9.90 5.04 8.49
N MET A 68 10.75 6.07 8.44
CA MET A 68 10.34 7.42 8.06
C MET A 68 9.78 7.48 6.63
N ALA A 69 10.38 6.71 5.72
CA ALA A 69 9.90 6.60 4.35
C ALA A 69 8.57 5.84 4.27
N HIS A 70 8.36 4.77 5.05
CA HIS A 70 7.07 4.09 5.14
C HIS A 70 5.96 5.02 5.66
N ALA A 71 6.25 5.87 6.65
CA ALA A 71 5.32 6.91 7.11
C ALA A 71 4.97 7.91 6.00
N ALA A 72 5.96 8.40 5.24
CA ALA A 72 5.73 9.27 4.09
C ALA A 72 4.86 8.62 3.00
N ILE A 73 5.10 7.34 2.71
CA ILE A 73 4.33 6.57 1.72
C ILE A 73 2.89 6.39 2.18
N ALA A 74 2.69 6.02 3.44
CA ALA A 74 1.37 5.84 4.02
C ALA A 74 0.58 7.15 4.06
N TYR A 75 1.24 8.26 4.39
CA TYR A 75 0.66 9.59 4.30
C TYR A 75 0.16 9.89 2.89
N ALA A 76 1.00 9.68 1.88
CA ALA A 76 0.65 9.94 0.48
C ALA A 76 -0.51 9.07 0.00
N LYS A 77 -0.54 7.79 0.40
CA LYS A 77 -1.63 6.88 0.08
C LYS A 77 -2.95 7.29 0.76
N ALA A 78 -2.92 7.63 2.05
CA ALA A 78 -4.09 8.11 2.78
C ALA A 78 -4.62 9.44 2.22
N GLN A 79 -3.76 10.26 1.62
CA GLN A 79 -4.13 11.49 0.90
C GLN A 79 -4.53 11.27 -0.56
N ASN A 80 -4.76 10.03 -0.98
CA ASN A 80 -5.10 9.69 -2.37
C ASN A 80 -4.12 10.27 -3.41
N ARG A 81 -2.82 10.34 -3.06
CA ARG A 81 -1.72 10.93 -3.85
C ARG A 81 -1.81 12.44 -4.08
N ARG A 82 -2.75 13.14 -3.47
CA ARG A 82 -2.92 14.60 -3.62
C ARG A 82 -1.90 15.40 -2.81
N ARG A 83 -1.41 14.82 -1.72
CA ARG A 83 -0.30 15.36 -0.92
C ARG A 83 0.73 14.25 -0.68
N MET A 84 1.95 14.67 -0.42
CA MET A 84 3.12 13.80 -0.28
C MET A 84 4.11 14.38 0.72
N MET A 85 5.21 13.68 0.94
CA MET A 85 6.31 14.12 1.80
C MET A 85 7.64 13.83 1.11
N ALA A 86 8.70 14.47 1.61
CA ALA A 86 10.06 14.15 1.22
C ALA A 86 10.78 13.38 2.35
N CYS A 87 11.79 12.59 1.99
CA CYS A 87 12.64 11.84 2.91
C CYS A 87 14.10 12.12 2.59
N THR A 88 14.87 12.61 3.57
CA THR A 88 16.32 12.85 3.43
C THR A 88 17.11 12.05 4.46
N SER A 89 18.25 11.54 4.03
CA SER A 89 19.23 10.87 4.88
C SER A 89 20.64 11.30 4.51
N SER A 90 21.61 10.90 5.34
CA SER A 90 23.03 10.99 4.99
C SER A 90 23.36 10.14 3.76
N ILE A 91 24.65 10.05 3.41
CA ILE A 91 25.11 9.18 2.33
C ILE A 91 25.17 7.70 2.79
N GLY A 92 25.49 6.79 1.86
CA GLY A 92 25.87 5.41 2.17
C GLY A 92 24.75 4.61 2.85
N PRO A 93 24.94 4.07 4.07
CA PRO A 93 23.95 3.20 4.71
C PRO A 93 22.62 3.90 4.98
N GLY A 94 22.62 5.20 5.34
CA GLY A 94 21.38 5.95 5.53
C GLY A 94 20.57 6.09 4.24
N ALA A 95 21.25 6.19 3.09
CA ALA A 95 20.59 6.14 1.78
C ALA A 95 20.07 4.73 1.47
N LEU A 96 20.90 3.70 1.64
CA LEU A 96 20.53 2.30 1.36
C LEU A 96 19.32 1.83 2.18
N ASN A 97 19.18 2.29 3.43
CA ASN A 97 18.03 1.99 4.27
C ASN A 97 16.69 2.47 3.66
N MET A 98 16.68 3.47 2.77
CA MET A 98 15.46 3.92 2.10
C MET A 98 15.13 3.15 0.80
N VAL A 99 16.04 2.33 0.26
CA VAL A 99 15.85 1.65 -1.04
C VAL A 99 14.64 0.69 -1.01
N THR A 100 14.46 -0.04 0.09
CA THR A 100 13.28 -0.90 0.29
C THR A 100 11.98 -0.09 0.26
N ALA A 101 11.96 1.08 0.89
CA ALA A 101 10.79 1.96 0.89
C ALA A 101 10.55 2.58 -0.51
N ALA A 102 11.61 2.94 -1.24
CA ALA A 102 11.48 3.36 -2.63
C ALA A 102 10.87 2.25 -3.51
N ALA A 103 11.31 0.99 -3.36
CA ALA A 103 10.71 -0.16 -4.04
C ALA A 103 9.21 -0.31 -3.71
N LEU A 104 8.85 -0.21 -2.43
CA LEU A 104 7.47 -0.26 -1.97
C LEU A 104 6.62 0.86 -2.61
N ALA A 105 7.10 2.10 -2.58
CA ALA A 105 6.45 3.23 -3.23
C ALA A 105 6.31 3.01 -4.74
N HIS A 106 7.34 2.46 -5.40
CA HIS A 106 7.34 2.19 -6.83
C HIS A 106 6.28 1.17 -7.23
N VAL A 107 6.24 0.05 -6.52
CA VAL A 107 5.28 -1.04 -6.75
C VAL A 107 3.85 -0.55 -6.50
N ASN A 108 3.63 0.28 -5.49
CA ASN A 108 2.31 0.85 -5.19
C ASN A 108 1.99 2.13 -6.00
N ARG A 109 2.94 2.63 -6.80
CA ARG A 109 2.87 3.88 -7.57
C ARG A 109 2.51 5.10 -6.72
N LEU A 110 3.16 5.24 -5.57
CA LEU A 110 2.88 6.30 -4.60
C LEU A 110 3.94 7.41 -4.67
N PRO A 111 3.56 8.69 -4.54
CA PRO A 111 4.49 9.80 -4.65
C PRO A 111 5.24 10.02 -3.33
N VAL A 112 6.57 9.91 -3.39
CA VAL A 112 7.51 10.29 -2.33
C VAL A 112 8.76 10.86 -2.99
N LEU A 113 9.27 11.98 -2.45
CA LEU A 113 10.53 12.56 -2.90
C LEU A 113 11.68 12.11 -1.99
N PHE A 114 12.56 11.26 -2.49
CA PHE A 114 13.78 10.85 -1.81
C PHE A 114 14.92 11.83 -2.13
N LEU A 115 15.58 12.31 -1.09
CA LEU A 115 16.69 13.26 -1.12
C LEU A 115 17.88 12.70 -0.32
N PRO A 116 18.42 11.52 -0.67
CA PRO A 116 19.61 11.00 -0.02
C PRO A 116 20.81 11.92 -0.33
N GLY A 117 21.64 12.18 0.67
CA GLY A 117 22.95 12.78 0.44
C GLY A 117 23.78 11.90 -0.51
N ASP A 118 24.67 12.51 -1.29
CA ASP A 118 25.62 11.79 -2.14
C ASP A 118 27.07 12.21 -1.86
N VAL A 119 28.02 11.49 -2.45
CA VAL A 119 29.46 11.80 -2.40
C VAL A 119 29.75 13.23 -2.87
N PHE A 120 30.95 13.73 -2.59
CA PHE A 120 31.35 15.06 -3.06
C PHE A 120 31.41 15.09 -4.58
N ALA A 121 30.71 16.03 -5.21
CA ALA A 121 30.76 16.21 -6.66
C ALA A 121 32.19 16.55 -7.12
N ASN A 122 32.93 17.30 -6.31
CA ASN A 122 34.31 17.70 -6.61
C ASN A 122 35.38 16.63 -6.31
N ARG A 123 35.03 15.55 -5.61
CA ARG A 123 35.90 14.42 -5.22
C ARG A 123 37.18 14.76 -4.44
N ARG A 124 37.33 16.00 -3.95
CA ARG A 124 38.51 16.41 -3.17
C ARG A 124 38.74 15.60 -1.90
N PRO A 125 37.69 15.21 -1.14
CA PRO A 125 37.87 14.42 0.07
C PRO A 125 37.78 12.90 -0.19
N ASP A 126 37.83 12.45 -1.44
CA ASP A 126 37.65 11.03 -1.75
C ASP A 126 38.80 10.16 -1.15
N PRO A 127 38.47 8.95 -0.68
CA PRO A 127 37.11 8.47 -0.44
C PRO A 127 36.50 9.16 0.78
N VAL A 128 35.28 9.68 0.63
CA VAL A 128 34.55 10.22 1.78
C VAL A 128 34.07 9.05 2.66
N LEU A 129 34.02 9.26 3.98
CA LEU A 129 33.40 8.31 4.91
C LEU A 129 32.01 7.90 4.39
N GLN A 130 31.70 6.59 4.38
CA GLN A 130 30.46 5.98 3.84
C GLN A 130 30.32 5.90 2.30
N GLN A 131 31.39 6.17 1.54
CA GLN A 131 31.45 5.88 0.10
C GLN A 131 31.63 4.36 -0.15
N VAL A 132 31.00 3.82 -1.21
CA VAL A 132 31.04 2.38 -1.57
C VAL A 132 32.39 1.94 -2.18
N GLU A 133 33.17 2.90 -2.72
CA GLU A 133 34.46 2.69 -3.40
C GLU A 133 34.42 1.58 -4.48
N ASP A 134 33.99 1.95 -5.70
CA ASP A 134 34.04 1.05 -6.86
C ASP A 134 35.37 1.24 -7.63
N PHE A 135 36.14 0.15 -7.79
CA PHE A 135 37.45 0.16 -8.45
C PHE A 135 37.37 0.31 -9.98
N GLY A 136 36.24 -0.02 -10.60
CA GLY A 136 36.02 0.03 -12.04
C GLY A 136 35.30 1.30 -12.50
N ASP A 137 34.52 1.93 -11.62
CA ASP A 137 33.75 3.14 -11.93
C ASP A 137 33.64 4.09 -10.73
N ALA A 138 34.48 5.12 -10.70
CA ALA A 138 34.49 6.15 -9.66
C ALA A 138 33.20 7.01 -9.58
N THR A 139 32.22 6.80 -10.48
CA THR A 139 30.92 7.49 -10.44
C THR A 139 29.84 6.72 -9.68
N VAL A 140 30.08 5.45 -9.36
CA VAL A 140 29.14 4.62 -8.61
C VAL A 140 29.04 5.09 -7.16
N SER A 141 27.81 5.24 -6.67
CA SER A 141 27.52 5.50 -5.27
C SER A 141 26.40 4.61 -4.77
N ALA A 142 26.22 4.55 -3.44
CA ALA A 142 25.09 3.86 -2.82
C ALA A 142 23.72 4.27 -3.41
N ASN A 143 23.63 5.50 -3.92
CA ASN A 143 22.39 6.03 -4.48
C ASN A 143 22.04 5.42 -5.85
N ASP A 144 22.96 4.76 -6.56
CA ASP A 144 22.64 4.08 -7.81
C ASP A 144 21.64 2.92 -7.60
N CYS A 145 21.55 2.37 -6.38
CA CYS A 145 20.54 1.38 -6.00
C CYS A 145 19.09 1.91 -6.08
N PHE A 146 18.87 3.23 -6.11
CA PHE A 146 17.54 3.81 -6.25
C PHE A 146 17.03 3.82 -7.70
N ARG A 147 17.92 3.73 -8.70
CA ARG A 147 17.56 3.79 -10.12
C ARG A 147 16.45 2.81 -10.53
N PRO A 148 16.52 1.50 -10.21
CA PRO A 148 15.48 0.55 -10.62
C PRO A 148 14.14 0.77 -9.89
N VAL A 149 14.16 1.47 -8.76
CA VAL A 149 13.00 1.64 -7.88
C VAL A 149 12.54 3.10 -7.80
N SER A 150 12.96 3.94 -8.74
CA SER A 150 12.50 5.32 -8.89
C SER A 150 11.85 5.51 -10.25
N ARG A 151 10.72 6.23 -10.32
CA ARG A 151 10.12 6.66 -11.60
C ARG A 151 10.97 7.72 -12.28
N PHE A 152 11.67 8.52 -11.48
CA PHE A 152 12.66 9.46 -11.94
C PHE A 152 13.82 9.49 -10.94
N TYR A 153 15.02 9.35 -11.46
CA TYR A 153 16.26 9.44 -10.70
C TYR A 153 17.13 10.51 -11.35
N ASP A 154 17.69 11.41 -10.54
CA ASP A 154 18.72 12.34 -10.95
C ASP A 154 19.77 12.48 -9.83
N ARG A 155 21.00 12.88 -10.21
CA ARG A 155 22.09 13.16 -9.28
C ARG A 155 22.48 14.62 -9.41
N ILE A 156 22.22 15.39 -8.35
CA ILE A 156 22.49 16.82 -8.29
C ILE A 156 23.96 17.03 -7.88
N GLN A 157 24.78 17.29 -8.90
CA GLN A 157 26.22 17.55 -8.83
C GLN A 157 26.58 19.02 -9.04
N ARG A 158 25.61 19.87 -9.45
CA ARG A 158 25.78 21.32 -9.59
C ARG A 158 24.49 22.06 -9.19
N PRO A 159 24.57 23.27 -8.59
CA PRO A 159 23.39 23.97 -8.09
C PRO A 159 22.29 24.24 -9.13
N GLU A 160 22.67 24.60 -10.36
CA GLU A 160 21.70 24.95 -11.41
C GLU A 160 20.89 23.76 -11.93
N GLN A 161 21.32 22.52 -11.68
CA GLN A 161 20.57 21.32 -12.10
C GLN A 161 19.19 21.24 -11.43
N LEU A 162 19.00 21.90 -10.28
CA LEU A 162 17.69 22.02 -9.63
C LEU A 162 16.65 22.69 -10.53
N LEU A 163 17.05 23.61 -11.43
CA LEU A 163 16.14 24.31 -12.35
C LEU A 163 15.44 23.35 -13.31
N THR A 164 16.04 22.22 -13.64
CA THR A 164 15.46 21.19 -14.52
C THR A 164 14.96 19.98 -13.74
N ALA A 165 15.67 19.58 -12.68
CA ALA A 165 15.34 18.39 -11.91
C ALA A 165 14.04 18.53 -11.10
N LEU A 166 13.83 19.67 -10.42
CA LEU A 166 12.66 19.85 -9.55
C LEU A 166 11.33 19.95 -10.35
N PRO A 167 11.23 20.72 -11.45
CA PRO A 167 10.02 20.69 -12.27
C PRO A 167 9.70 19.29 -12.82
N ARG A 168 10.71 18.53 -13.25
CA ARG A 168 10.53 17.15 -13.72
C ARG A 168 10.10 16.22 -12.58
N ALA A 169 10.71 16.34 -11.40
CA ALA A 169 10.34 15.59 -10.21
C ALA A 169 8.86 15.78 -9.86
N LEU A 170 8.39 17.04 -9.79
CA LEU A 170 6.99 17.32 -9.48
C LEU A 170 6.04 16.87 -10.58
N GLN A 171 6.44 16.95 -11.86
CA GLN A 171 5.66 16.37 -12.95
C GLN A 171 5.43 14.88 -12.70
N VAL A 172 6.50 14.11 -12.43
CA VAL A 172 6.41 12.66 -12.19
C VAL A 172 5.60 12.35 -10.93
N LEU A 173 5.82 13.07 -9.83
CA LEU A 173 5.11 12.86 -8.57
C LEU A 173 3.60 13.10 -8.69
N THR A 174 3.18 14.06 -9.51
CA THR A 174 1.78 14.48 -9.63
C THR A 174 1.04 13.86 -10.82
N ASP A 175 1.76 13.20 -11.72
CA ASP A 175 1.17 12.61 -12.92
C ASP A 175 0.36 11.35 -12.60
N PRO A 176 -0.92 11.23 -12.98
CA PRO A 176 -1.71 10.04 -12.64
C PRO A 176 -1.13 8.74 -13.21
N ALA A 177 -0.47 8.80 -14.39
CA ALA A 177 0.11 7.64 -15.03
C ALA A 177 1.54 7.39 -14.53
N ASP A 178 2.40 8.41 -14.52
CA ASP A 178 3.82 8.27 -14.17
C ASP A 178 4.08 8.24 -12.66
N CYS A 179 3.06 8.50 -11.82
CA CYS A 179 3.20 8.60 -10.37
C CYS A 179 4.02 7.45 -9.76
N GLY A 180 4.96 7.84 -8.91
CA GLY A 180 5.74 6.95 -8.08
C GLY A 180 6.88 7.73 -7.42
N PRO A 181 7.83 7.01 -6.79
CA PRO A 181 8.93 7.63 -6.07
C PRO A 181 9.87 8.34 -7.02
N VAL A 182 10.34 9.51 -6.60
CA VAL A 182 11.39 10.27 -7.28
C VAL A 182 12.58 10.35 -6.36
N THR A 183 13.78 10.13 -6.89
CA THR A 183 15.03 10.25 -6.13
C THR A 183 15.91 11.32 -6.74
N LEU A 184 16.25 12.35 -5.98
CA LEU A 184 17.26 13.34 -6.32
C LEU A 184 18.43 13.16 -5.37
N ALA A 185 19.42 12.38 -5.79
CA ALA A 185 20.64 12.16 -5.01
C ALA A 185 21.45 13.47 -4.96
N PHE A 186 21.72 13.99 -3.75
CA PHE A 186 22.18 15.36 -3.59
C PHE A 186 23.60 15.41 -3.02
N CYS A 187 24.60 15.64 -3.88
CA CYS A 187 26.01 15.72 -3.47
C CYS A 187 26.19 16.71 -2.31
N GLN A 188 26.86 16.27 -1.25
CA GLN A 188 26.87 16.97 0.04
C GLN A 188 27.57 18.34 -0.01
N ASP A 189 28.57 18.52 -0.87
CA ASP A 189 29.19 19.82 -1.16
C ASP A 189 28.23 20.75 -1.90
N VAL A 190 27.57 20.22 -2.93
CA VAL A 190 26.65 20.98 -3.80
C VAL A 190 25.48 21.56 -3.00
N GLN A 191 25.01 20.85 -1.97
CA GLN A 191 23.97 21.36 -1.07
C GLN A 191 24.32 22.75 -0.48
N ALA A 192 25.61 23.01 -0.23
CA ALA A 192 26.11 24.25 0.37
C ALA A 192 26.57 25.29 -0.67
N GLU A 193 26.69 24.93 -1.94
CA GLU A 193 27.12 25.84 -3.00
C GLU A 193 26.02 26.86 -3.34
N ALA A 194 26.41 28.12 -3.51
CA ALA A 194 25.51 29.21 -3.85
C ALA A 194 25.39 29.43 -5.36
N PHE A 195 24.17 29.69 -5.82
CA PHE A 195 23.87 30.03 -7.21
C PHE A 195 22.82 31.15 -7.26
N ASP A 196 22.85 31.93 -8.34
CA ASP A 196 21.91 33.03 -8.57
C ASP A 196 20.70 32.45 -9.32
N TYR A 197 19.65 32.07 -8.57
CA TYR A 197 18.43 31.48 -9.13
C TYR A 197 17.47 32.57 -9.61
N PRO A 198 16.74 32.37 -10.73
CA PRO A 198 15.68 33.29 -11.13
C PRO A 198 14.58 33.33 -10.05
N GLU A 199 14.15 34.51 -9.61
CA GLU A 199 13.12 34.62 -8.57
C GLU A 199 11.80 33.93 -8.97
N SER A 200 11.48 33.93 -10.27
CA SER A 200 10.31 33.25 -10.84
C SER A 200 10.30 31.73 -10.62
N PHE A 201 11.46 31.12 -10.32
CA PHE A 201 11.56 29.69 -10.03
C PHE A 201 10.86 29.32 -8.71
N PHE A 202 10.71 30.29 -7.79
CA PHE A 202 10.08 30.10 -6.48
C PHE A 202 8.64 30.62 -6.43
N ALA A 203 8.06 30.97 -7.58
CA ALA A 203 6.66 31.36 -7.65
C ALA A 203 5.77 30.22 -7.15
N GLU A 204 4.72 30.58 -6.41
CA GLU A 204 3.75 29.61 -5.95
C GLU A 204 3.14 28.88 -7.16
N LYS A 205 3.07 27.55 -7.07
CA LYS A 205 2.49 26.72 -8.13
C LYS A 205 1.39 25.84 -7.56
N LEU A 206 0.18 26.04 -8.08
CA LEU A 206 -0.96 25.18 -7.81
C LEU A 206 -0.94 23.98 -8.76
N TRP A 207 -0.90 22.77 -8.21
CA TRP A 207 -1.02 21.52 -8.94
C TRP A 207 -2.44 20.98 -8.85
N THR A 208 -3.01 20.62 -9.99
CA THR A 208 -4.32 19.97 -10.10
C THR A 208 -4.15 18.60 -10.74
N PRO A 209 -4.76 17.52 -10.19
CA PRO A 209 -4.68 16.20 -10.80
C PRO A 209 -5.24 16.21 -12.21
N ARG A 210 -4.45 15.76 -13.20
CA ARG A 210 -4.92 15.57 -14.58
C ARG A 210 -5.93 14.44 -14.61
N ARG A 211 -7.02 14.62 -15.36
CA ARG A 211 -8.07 13.60 -15.54
C ARG A 211 -8.28 13.31 -17.02
N PRO A 212 -7.48 12.41 -17.63
CA PRO A 212 -7.65 12.06 -19.03
C PRO A 212 -9.03 11.44 -19.29
N ARG A 213 -9.68 11.87 -20.37
CA ARG A 213 -10.93 11.31 -20.87
C ARG A 213 -10.63 10.15 -21.84
N PRO A 214 -11.52 9.16 -21.97
CA PRO A 214 -11.32 8.05 -22.90
C PRO A 214 -11.28 8.52 -24.36
N ASP A 215 -10.54 7.79 -25.19
CA ASP A 215 -10.69 7.87 -26.65
C ASP A 215 -12.09 7.43 -27.07
N HIS A 216 -12.63 8.04 -28.13
CA HIS A 216 -14.00 7.79 -28.56
C HIS A 216 -14.20 6.34 -29.05
N ALA A 217 -13.25 5.81 -29.82
CA ALA A 217 -13.35 4.45 -30.36
C ALA A 217 -13.17 3.39 -29.25
N GLU A 218 -12.27 3.64 -28.30
CA GLU A 218 -12.12 2.79 -27.11
C GLU A 218 -13.42 2.76 -26.27
N LEU A 219 -14.06 3.93 -26.09
CA LEU A 219 -15.32 4.04 -25.38
C LEU A 219 -16.45 3.28 -26.10
N GLU A 220 -16.58 3.45 -27.42
CA GLU A 220 -17.58 2.74 -28.22
C GLU A 220 -17.40 1.21 -28.12
N ALA A 221 -16.17 0.73 -28.22
CA ALA A 221 -15.85 -0.69 -28.09
C ALA A 221 -16.19 -1.24 -26.70
N ALA A 222 -15.83 -0.50 -25.63
CA ALA A 222 -16.17 -0.87 -24.26
C ALA A 222 -17.69 -0.90 -24.02
N VAL A 223 -18.43 0.07 -24.55
CA VAL A 223 -19.89 0.13 -24.46
C VAL A 223 -20.55 -1.03 -25.21
N ALA A 224 -20.06 -1.38 -26.40
CA ALA A 224 -20.58 -2.51 -27.16
C ALA A 224 -20.43 -3.84 -26.38
N LEU A 225 -19.27 -4.06 -25.76
CA LEU A 225 -19.03 -5.22 -24.91
C LEU A 225 -19.97 -5.24 -23.69
N LEU A 226 -20.06 -4.13 -22.94
CA LEU A 226 -20.91 -4.06 -21.75
C LEU A 226 -22.40 -4.24 -22.08
N ARG A 227 -22.86 -3.73 -23.22
CA ARG A 227 -24.26 -3.83 -23.65
C ARG A 227 -24.66 -5.27 -24.01
N ALA A 228 -23.71 -6.07 -24.47
CA ALA A 228 -23.92 -7.48 -24.81
C ALA A 228 -23.71 -8.44 -23.63
N ALA A 229 -23.31 -7.94 -22.46
CA ALA A 229 -22.97 -8.77 -21.31
C ALA A 229 -24.22 -9.40 -20.66
N GLU A 230 -24.14 -10.69 -20.38
CA GLU A 230 -25.15 -11.44 -19.63
C GLU A 230 -24.76 -11.59 -18.15
N ALA A 231 -23.46 -11.59 -17.84
CA ALA A 231 -22.89 -11.74 -16.51
C ALA A 231 -21.76 -10.70 -16.26
N PRO A 232 -22.05 -9.39 -16.32
CA PRO A 232 -21.04 -8.36 -16.13
C PRO A 232 -20.52 -8.34 -14.68
N LEU A 233 -19.24 -8.01 -14.51
CA LEU A 233 -18.59 -7.87 -13.20
C LEU A 233 -17.61 -6.70 -13.19
N ILE A 234 -17.58 -5.92 -12.10
CA ILE A 234 -16.56 -4.88 -11.88
C ILE A 234 -15.48 -5.42 -10.94
N ILE A 235 -14.21 -5.20 -11.29
CA ILE A 235 -13.07 -5.36 -10.38
C ILE A 235 -12.54 -3.97 -10.04
N ALA A 236 -12.84 -3.49 -8.83
CA ALA A 236 -12.41 -2.19 -8.33
C ALA A 236 -10.96 -2.24 -7.80
N GLY A 237 -10.10 -1.44 -8.42
CA GLY A 237 -8.71 -1.23 -8.03
C GLY A 237 -8.48 0.06 -7.23
N GLY A 238 -7.23 0.27 -6.78
CA GLY A 238 -6.85 1.50 -6.07
C GLY A 238 -6.99 2.78 -6.90
N GLY A 239 -7.02 2.68 -8.23
CA GLY A 239 -7.30 3.81 -9.10
C GLY A 239 -8.66 4.48 -8.83
N VAL A 240 -9.62 3.77 -8.25
CA VAL A 240 -10.92 4.37 -7.85
C VAL A 240 -10.73 5.41 -6.75
N HIS A 241 -9.88 5.14 -5.76
CA HIS A 241 -9.59 6.07 -4.66
C HIS A 241 -8.77 7.25 -5.15
N TYR A 242 -7.72 7.02 -5.94
CA TYR A 242 -6.86 8.08 -6.48
C TYR A 242 -7.60 9.02 -7.43
N ALA A 243 -8.59 8.50 -8.17
CA ALA A 243 -9.47 9.31 -9.01
C ALA A 243 -10.61 9.98 -8.22
N GLU A 244 -10.78 9.73 -6.92
CA GLU A 244 -11.92 10.21 -6.13
C GLU A 244 -13.26 9.79 -6.76
N ALA A 245 -13.32 8.53 -7.20
CA ALA A 245 -14.38 7.98 -8.02
C ALA A 245 -15.34 7.05 -7.25
N THR A 246 -15.26 6.94 -5.93
CA THR A 246 -16.09 6.03 -5.11
C THR A 246 -17.59 6.29 -5.27
N ALA A 247 -18.01 7.56 -5.19
CA ALA A 247 -19.40 7.95 -5.46
C ALA A 247 -19.84 7.65 -6.91
N ARG A 248 -18.92 7.79 -7.87
CA ARG A 248 -19.19 7.50 -9.29
C ARG A 248 -19.30 6.00 -9.55
N LEU A 249 -18.46 5.19 -8.92
CA LEU A 249 -18.52 3.73 -8.95
C LEU A 249 -19.86 3.25 -8.39
N ARG A 250 -20.28 3.77 -7.23
CA ARG A 250 -21.59 3.50 -6.66
C ARG A 250 -22.71 3.80 -7.67
N GLN A 251 -22.74 5.03 -8.20
CA GLN A 251 -23.75 5.43 -9.17
C GLN A 251 -23.77 4.52 -10.41
N PHE A 252 -22.59 4.18 -10.96
CA PHE A 252 -22.48 3.30 -12.12
C PHE A 252 -23.01 1.88 -11.82
N ALA A 253 -22.60 1.31 -10.68
CA ALA A 253 -23.04 -0.01 -10.24
C ALA A 253 -24.56 -0.05 -10.00
N GLU A 254 -25.13 0.95 -9.32
CA GLU A 254 -26.57 1.05 -9.05
C GLU A 254 -27.38 1.27 -10.35
N THR A 255 -26.91 2.14 -11.25
CA THR A 255 -27.61 2.44 -12.51
C THR A 255 -27.70 1.23 -13.43
N HIS A 256 -26.61 0.48 -13.54
CA HIS A 256 -26.52 -0.66 -14.46
C HIS A 256 -26.69 -2.02 -13.77
N HIS A 257 -26.95 -2.03 -12.45
CA HIS A 257 -27.03 -3.23 -11.60
C HIS A 257 -25.83 -4.19 -11.77
N ILE A 258 -24.62 -3.64 -11.94
CA ILE A 258 -23.42 -4.47 -12.13
C ILE A 258 -22.76 -4.72 -10.77
N PRO A 259 -22.53 -5.99 -10.38
CA PRO A 259 -21.85 -6.35 -9.14
C PRO A 259 -20.38 -5.87 -9.13
N VAL A 260 -19.89 -5.56 -7.94
CA VAL A 260 -18.55 -5.05 -7.68
C VAL A 260 -17.78 -6.01 -6.79
N THR A 261 -16.56 -6.30 -7.19
CA THR A 261 -15.54 -6.98 -6.39
C THR A 261 -14.35 -6.07 -6.19
N GLU A 262 -13.54 -6.34 -5.18
CA GLU A 262 -12.49 -5.43 -4.74
C GLU A 262 -11.12 -6.11 -4.71
N THR A 263 -10.11 -5.41 -5.21
CA THR A 263 -8.71 -5.76 -4.94
C THR A 263 -8.28 -5.22 -3.57
N GLN A 264 -7.12 -5.66 -3.06
CA GLN A 264 -6.54 -5.10 -1.83
C GLN A 264 -6.44 -3.57 -1.83
N ALA A 265 -6.05 -2.99 -2.97
CA ALA A 265 -5.92 -1.54 -3.11
C ALA A 265 -7.27 -0.84 -3.36
N GLY A 266 -8.28 -1.56 -3.88
CA GLY A 266 -9.61 -1.02 -4.17
C GLY A 266 -10.62 -1.22 -3.05
N LYS A 267 -10.34 -2.09 -2.07
CA LYS A 267 -11.21 -2.34 -0.93
C LYS A 267 -11.60 -1.04 -0.23
N SER A 268 -12.84 -0.99 0.27
CA SER A 268 -13.53 0.22 0.75
C SER A 268 -13.99 1.21 -0.33
N ALA A 269 -13.76 0.95 -1.63
CA ALA A 269 -14.31 1.81 -2.68
C ALA A 269 -15.85 1.82 -2.69
N LEU A 270 -16.46 0.74 -2.21
CA LEU A 270 -17.88 0.62 -1.95
C LEU A 270 -18.07 0.03 -0.54
N PRO A 271 -19.06 0.46 0.26
CA PRO A 271 -19.29 -0.12 1.58
C PRO A 271 -19.51 -1.64 1.50
N TYR A 272 -19.01 -2.37 2.50
CA TYR A 272 -19.08 -3.84 2.54
C TYR A 272 -20.52 -4.37 2.50
N ASP A 273 -21.46 -3.64 3.10
CA ASP A 273 -22.88 -4.00 3.23
C ASP A 273 -23.68 -3.65 1.96
N HIS A 274 -23.13 -2.87 1.04
CA HIS A 274 -23.80 -2.49 -0.20
C HIS A 274 -24.27 -3.73 -0.99
N PRO A 275 -25.53 -3.82 -1.46
CA PRO A 275 -26.07 -5.04 -2.08
C PRO A 275 -25.26 -5.58 -3.25
N LEU A 276 -24.64 -4.71 -4.04
CA LEU A 276 -23.80 -5.07 -5.18
C LEU A 276 -22.32 -5.31 -4.85
N ASN A 277 -21.87 -5.08 -3.60
CA ASN A 277 -20.50 -5.39 -3.20
C ASN A 277 -20.38 -6.86 -2.80
N LEU A 278 -19.61 -7.64 -3.55
CA LEU A 278 -19.30 -9.04 -3.28
C LEU A 278 -18.03 -9.23 -2.44
N GLY A 279 -17.31 -8.14 -2.16
CA GLY A 279 -16.09 -8.12 -1.37
C GLY A 279 -14.83 -8.46 -2.17
N ALA A 280 -13.82 -8.95 -1.45
CA ALA A 280 -12.50 -9.30 -1.99
C ALA A 280 -12.57 -10.34 -3.11
N ILE A 281 -11.78 -10.17 -4.17
CA ILE A 281 -11.58 -11.16 -5.24
C ILE A 281 -10.19 -11.82 -5.16
N GLY A 282 -10.07 -13.05 -5.66
CA GLY A 282 -8.79 -13.69 -5.93
C GLY A 282 -8.39 -14.76 -4.91
N VAL A 283 -7.08 -14.98 -4.79
CA VAL A 283 -6.46 -15.93 -3.84
C VAL A 283 -6.97 -15.73 -2.42
N THR A 284 -7.18 -14.47 -2.02
CA THR A 284 -7.72 -14.07 -0.70
C THR A 284 -9.16 -13.54 -0.80
N GLY A 285 -9.89 -13.97 -1.83
CA GLY A 285 -11.25 -13.50 -2.12
C GLY A 285 -12.34 -14.16 -1.27
N THR A 286 -13.53 -13.59 -1.31
CA THR A 286 -14.77 -14.19 -0.80
C THR A 286 -15.23 -15.28 -1.77
N SER A 287 -16.01 -16.25 -1.29
CA SER A 287 -16.63 -17.23 -2.19
C SER A 287 -17.56 -16.55 -3.20
N ALA A 288 -18.33 -15.54 -2.77
CA ALA A 288 -19.25 -14.81 -3.63
C ALA A 288 -18.54 -14.09 -4.79
N ALA A 289 -17.42 -13.40 -4.52
CA ALA A 289 -16.66 -12.69 -5.54
C ALA A 289 -15.99 -13.66 -6.53
N ASN A 290 -15.40 -14.75 -6.02
CA ASN A 290 -14.72 -15.73 -6.87
C ASN A 290 -15.70 -16.50 -7.74
N ASP A 291 -16.85 -16.92 -7.20
CA ASP A 291 -17.92 -17.56 -7.97
C ASP A 291 -18.46 -16.65 -9.08
N ALA A 292 -18.55 -15.34 -8.82
CA ALA A 292 -18.93 -14.36 -9.84
C ALA A 292 -17.85 -14.24 -10.92
N ALA A 293 -16.58 -14.14 -10.52
CA ALA A 293 -15.45 -14.02 -11.43
C ALA A 293 -15.25 -15.24 -12.34
N GLU A 294 -15.51 -16.44 -11.83
CA GLU A 294 -15.47 -17.67 -12.63
C GLU A 294 -16.48 -17.65 -13.78
N LYS A 295 -17.66 -17.07 -13.55
CA LYS A 295 -18.82 -17.10 -14.46
C LYS A 295 -18.90 -15.87 -15.36
N ALA A 296 -18.31 -14.74 -14.96
CA ALA A 296 -18.44 -13.47 -15.66
C ALA A 296 -18.00 -13.56 -17.13
N ASP A 297 -18.81 -12.98 -18.02
CA ASP A 297 -18.55 -12.90 -19.45
C ASP A 297 -17.96 -11.55 -19.88
N VAL A 298 -18.22 -10.47 -19.14
CA VAL A 298 -17.57 -9.18 -19.33
C VAL A 298 -17.10 -8.63 -17.99
N ILE A 299 -15.80 -8.38 -17.87
CA ILE A 299 -15.16 -7.86 -16.67
C ILE A 299 -14.69 -6.43 -16.93
N LEU A 300 -15.21 -5.47 -16.18
CA LEU A 300 -14.68 -4.11 -16.13
C LEU A 300 -13.58 -4.03 -15.06
N ALA A 301 -12.32 -4.13 -15.49
CA ALA A 301 -11.14 -3.96 -14.66
C ALA A 301 -10.88 -2.46 -14.44
N LEU A 302 -11.45 -1.91 -13.36
CA LEU A 302 -11.49 -0.48 -13.07
C LEU A 302 -10.31 -0.05 -12.19
N GLY A 303 -9.35 0.69 -12.75
CA GLY A 303 -8.23 1.26 -12.01
C GLY A 303 -7.36 0.23 -11.30
N THR A 304 -7.33 -1.00 -11.82
CA THR A 304 -6.62 -2.15 -11.26
C THR A 304 -5.45 -2.57 -12.16
N ARG A 305 -4.43 -3.16 -11.54
CA ARG A 305 -3.28 -3.76 -12.23
C ARG A 305 -3.49 -5.24 -12.55
N LEU A 306 -4.59 -5.85 -12.11
CA LEU A 306 -4.86 -7.30 -12.26
C LEU A 306 -3.65 -8.14 -11.81
N GLN A 307 -3.26 -7.97 -10.54
CA GLN A 307 -2.12 -8.71 -9.97
C GLN A 307 -2.44 -10.20 -9.81
N ASP A 308 -1.40 -11.00 -9.65
CA ASP A 308 -1.46 -12.45 -9.44
C ASP A 308 -2.55 -12.87 -8.43
N PHE A 309 -2.55 -12.27 -7.24
CA PHE A 309 -3.57 -12.54 -6.22
C PHE A 309 -4.99 -12.22 -6.69
N THR A 310 -5.22 -11.08 -7.34
CA THR A 310 -6.53 -10.68 -7.87
C THR A 310 -7.05 -11.65 -8.91
N THR A 311 -6.16 -12.19 -9.75
CA THR A 311 -6.53 -13.04 -10.89
C THR A 311 -6.53 -14.54 -10.54
N GLY A 312 -6.13 -14.90 -9.32
CA GLY A 312 -5.88 -16.30 -8.96
C GLY A 312 -4.85 -16.93 -9.88
N SER A 313 -3.74 -16.22 -10.13
CA SER A 313 -2.73 -16.60 -11.12
C SER A 313 -3.32 -16.86 -12.50
N TRP A 314 -4.28 -16.02 -12.91
CA TRP A 314 -5.06 -16.14 -14.14
C TRP A 314 -5.91 -17.42 -14.29
N ALA A 315 -6.06 -18.22 -13.24
CA ALA A 315 -6.92 -19.39 -13.24
C ALA A 315 -8.35 -19.10 -12.73
N LEU A 316 -8.57 -17.95 -12.08
CA LEU A 316 -9.87 -17.61 -11.48
C LEU A 316 -10.97 -17.39 -12.52
N PHE A 317 -10.64 -16.76 -13.64
CA PHE A 317 -11.64 -16.51 -14.67
C PHE A 317 -11.81 -17.80 -15.48
N LYS A 318 -12.95 -18.47 -15.39
CA LYS A 318 -13.15 -19.79 -16.04
C LYS A 318 -13.96 -19.70 -17.32
N ASN A 319 -14.91 -18.77 -17.41
CA ASN A 319 -15.73 -18.54 -18.59
C ASN A 319 -14.83 -18.41 -19.84
N PRO A 320 -15.02 -19.28 -20.86
CA PRO A 320 -14.21 -19.28 -22.08
C PRO A 320 -14.52 -18.08 -23.01
N ASN A 321 -15.70 -17.49 -22.89
CA ASN A 321 -16.14 -16.36 -23.71
C ASN A 321 -15.88 -15.01 -23.04
N ARG A 322 -15.19 -15.00 -21.89
CA ARG A 322 -14.97 -13.79 -21.12
C ARG A 322 -14.24 -12.72 -21.95
N ARG A 323 -14.59 -11.47 -21.72
CA ARG A 323 -13.90 -10.28 -22.25
C ARG A 323 -13.54 -9.37 -21.08
N ILE A 324 -12.36 -8.77 -21.13
CA ILE A 324 -11.91 -7.81 -20.11
C ILE A 324 -11.89 -6.43 -20.76
N ILE A 325 -12.43 -5.44 -20.08
CA ILE A 325 -12.27 -4.01 -20.38
C ILE A 325 -11.34 -3.43 -19.33
N GLY A 326 -10.19 -2.91 -19.74
CA GLY A 326 -9.24 -2.29 -18.83
C GLY A 326 -9.41 -0.78 -18.81
N LEU A 327 -10.12 -0.27 -17.79
CA LEU A 327 -10.25 1.17 -17.58
C LEU A 327 -9.15 1.66 -16.65
N ASN A 328 -8.09 2.24 -17.21
CA ASN A 328 -6.93 2.66 -16.44
C ASN A 328 -6.22 3.87 -17.07
N VAL A 329 -5.58 4.70 -16.24
CA VAL A 329 -4.74 5.81 -16.72
C VAL A 329 -3.43 5.33 -17.35
N GLN A 330 -2.99 4.13 -17.00
CA GLN A 330 -1.79 3.49 -17.56
C GLN A 330 -2.15 2.56 -18.72
N PRO A 331 -1.74 2.86 -19.97
CA PRO A 331 -2.01 2.00 -21.13
C PRO A 331 -1.53 0.55 -20.93
N PHE A 332 -0.40 0.37 -20.24
CA PHE A 332 0.14 -0.95 -19.90
C PHE A 332 -0.84 -1.81 -19.09
N ASP A 333 -1.58 -1.21 -18.17
CA ASP A 333 -2.59 -1.94 -17.40
C ASP A 333 -3.92 -2.04 -18.14
N ALA A 334 -4.29 -1.01 -18.91
CA ALA A 334 -5.54 -0.99 -19.68
C ALA A 334 -5.59 -2.10 -20.74
N GLY A 335 -4.46 -2.40 -21.40
CA GLY A 335 -4.35 -3.46 -22.41
C GLY A 335 -3.86 -4.82 -21.87
N LYS A 336 -3.75 -4.98 -20.55
CA LYS A 336 -3.18 -6.19 -19.94
C LYS A 336 -4.01 -7.42 -20.28
N HIS A 337 -3.34 -8.54 -20.63
CA HIS A 337 -3.98 -9.82 -20.98
C HIS A 337 -5.04 -9.67 -22.09
N GLN A 338 -4.68 -8.93 -23.14
CA GLN A 338 -5.56 -8.66 -24.30
C GLN A 338 -6.91 -8.04 -23.92
N ALA A 339 -6.99 -7.33 -22.79
CA ALA A 339 -8.15 -6.53 -22.45
C ALA A 339 -8.41 -5.47 -23.55
N GLN A 340 -9.68 -5.16 -23.78
CA GLN A 340 -10.10 -3.98 -24.53
C GLN A 340 -9.66 -2.74 -23.72
N PRO A 341 -8.66 -1.97 -24.20
CA PRO A 341 -8.21 -0.80 -23.46
C PRO A 341 -9.30 0.28 -23.47
N LEU A 342 -9.40 0.98 -22.34
CA LEU A 342 -10.12 2.22 -22.18
C LEU A 342 -9.25 3.15 -21.33
N VAL A 343 -8.32 3.85 -21.97
CA VAL A 343 -7.30 4.65 -21.28
C VAL A 343 -7.91 5.96 -20.77
N ALA A 344 -8.23 5.99 -19.49
CA ALA A 344 -8.90 7.13 -18.86
C ALA A 344 -8.71 7.17 -17.35
N ASP A 345 -8.94 8.36 -16.77
CA ASP A 345 -9.19 8.51 -15.34
C ASP A 345 -10.45 7.73 -14.94
N ALA A 346 -10.44 7.06 -13.80
CA ALA A 346 -11.57 6.22 -13.38
C ALA A 346 -12.87 7.01 -13.20
N LYS A 347 -12.78 8.27 -12.74
CA LYS A 347 -13.96 9.13 -12.52
C LYS A 347 -14.57 9.58 -13.85
N GLU A 348 -13.75 10.08 -14.78
CA GLU A 348 -14.22 10.52 -16.09
C GLU A 348 -14.64 9.34 -16.98
N GLY A 349 -13.89 8.23 -16.96
CA GLY A 349 -14.24 7.02 -17.71
C GLY A 349 -15.59 6.43 -17.28
N LEU A 350 -15.84 6.30 -15.97
CA LEU A 350 -17.15 5.85 -15.49
C LEU A 350 -18.27 6.83 -15.85
N LYS A 351 -18.02 8.13 -15.78
CA LYS A 351 -18.99 9.16 -16.17
C LYS A 351 -19.43 9.03 -17.63
N GLU A 352 -18.48 8.82 -18.53
CA GLU A 352 -18.76 8.67 -19.95
C GLU A 352 -19.40 7.32 -20.27
N LEU A 353 -18.94 6.24 -19.63
CA LEU A 353 -19.58 4.94 -19.72
C LEU A 353 -21.04 5.00 -19.25
N THR A 354 -21.35 5.61 -18.10
CA THR A 354 -22.75 5.75 -17.62
C THR A 354 -23.63 6.38 -18.69
N LYS A 355 -23.15 7.47 -19.31
CA LYS A 355 -23.91 8.20 -20.33
C LYS A 355 -24.12 7.37 -21.59
N ALA A 356 -23.07 6.71 -22.09
CA ALA A 356 -23.10 5.98 -23.35
C ALA A 356 -23.80 4.61 -23.25
N LEU A 357 -23.79 3.99 -22.05
CA LEU A 357 -24.34 2.67 -21.81
C LEU A 357 -25.86 2.69 -21.57
N ALA A 358 -26.44 3.82 -21.13
CA ALA A 358 -27.88 3.95 -20.92
C ALA A 358 -28.71 3.54 -22.16
N PRO A 359 -29.87 2.86 -21.99
CA PRO A 359 -30.53 2.47 -20.74
C PRO A 359 -30.17 1.05 -20.23
N TYR A 360 -28.99 0.51 -20.55
CA TYR A 360 -28.63 -0.86 -20.18
C TYR A 360 -28.65 -1.12 -18.67
N SER A 361 -29.06 -2.34 -18.29
CA SER A 361 -28.94 -2.91 -16.95
C SER A 361 -28.58 -4.38 -17.07
N ALA A 362 -27.76 -4.88 -16.15
CA ALA A 362 -27.41 -6.29 -16.07
C ALA A 362 -28.67 -7.16 -15.90
N PRO A 363 -28.68 -8.40 -16.44
CA PRO A 363 -29.83 -9.29 -16.31
C PRO A 363 -30.19 -9.57 -14.84
N LYS A 364 -31.48 -9.47 -14.51
CA LYS A 364 -31.96 -9.69 -13.14
C LYS A 364 -31.59 -11.06 -12.58
N GLY A 365 -31.61 -12.11 -13.42
CA GLY A 365 -31.21 -13.46 -13.00
C GLY A 365 -29.76 -13.54 -12.53
N TRP A 366 -28.86 -12.76 -13.15
CA TRP A 366 -27.46 -12.66 -12.73
C TRP A 366 -27.34 -12.00 -11.35
N THR A 367 -28.00 -10.86 -11.16
CA THR A 367 -27.92 -10.11 -9.90
C THR A 367 -28.58 -10.83 -8.73
N ASP A 368 -29.70 -11.51 -8.96
CA ASP A 368 -30.42 -12.26 -7.91
C ASP A 368 -29.58 -13.47 -7.43
N ALA A 369 -28.93 -14.20 -8.35
CA ALA A 369 -28.04 -15.31 -7.99
C ALA A 369 -26.85 -14.85 -7.12
N LEU A 370 -26.31 -13.66 -7.38
CA LEU A 370 -25.20 -13.10 -6.62
C LEU A 370 -25.60 -12.57 -5.24
N ALA A 371 -26.82 -12.08 -5.09
CA ALA A 371 -27.36 -11.73 -3.77
C ALA A 371 -27.39 -12.98 -2.85
N THR A 372 -27.79 -14.14 -3.40
CA THR A 372 -27.71 -15.42 -2.68
C THR A 372 -26.27 -15.80 -2.33
N ALA A 373 -25.35 -15.71 -3.29
CA ALA A 373 -23.93 -16.01 -3.04
C ALA A 373 -23.34 -15.12 -1.95
N LYS A 374 -23.67 -13.82 -1.95
CA LYS A 374 -23.29 -12.87 -0.91
C LYS A 374 -23.82 -13.29 0.46
N ALA A 375 -25.09 -13.66 0.57
CA ALA A 375 -25.69 -14.10 1.84
C ALA A 375 -24.98 -15.34 2.41
N ILE A 376 -24.64 -16.31 1.55
CA ILE A 376 -23.87 -17.51 1.93
C ILE A 376 -22.50 -17.09 2.49
N TRP A 377 -21.79 -16.20 1.79
CA TRP A 377 -20.51 -15.68 2.27
C TRP A 377 -20.65 -14.95 3.62
N THR A 378 -21.64 -14.07 3.77
CA THR A 378 -21.87 -13.31 5.01
C THR A 378 -22.08 -14.25 6.20
N GLN A 379 -22.83 -15.34 6.02
CA GLN A 379 -23.01 -16.35 7.06
C GLN A 379 -21.70 -17.07 7.41
N ALA A 380 -20.93 -17.49 6.40
CA ALA A 380 -19.64 -18.15 6.62
C ALA A 380 -18.62 -17.23 7.32
N ALA A 381 -18.57 -15.96 6.91
CA ALA A 381 -17.73 -14.94 7.54
C ALA A 381 -18.13 -14.71 9.01
N ALA A 382 -19.43 -14.60 9.30
CA ALA A 382 -19.93 -14.43 10.67
C ALA A 382 -19.52 -15.61 11.57
N THR A 383 -19.54 -16.85 11.06
CA THR A 383 -19.11 -18.03 11.80
C THR A 383 -17.62 -17.99 12.17
N VAL A 384 -16.73 -17.62 11.24
CA VAL A 384 -15.28 -17.60 11.53
C VAL A 384 -14.84 -16.37 12.36
N LEU A 385 -15.64 -15.29 12.34
CA LEU A 385 -15.42 -14.07 13.14
C LEU A 385 -15.94 -14.19 14.58
N ALA A 386 -16.80 -15.17 14.86
CA ALA A 386 -17.42 -15.33 16.17
C ALA A 386 -16.41 -15.80 17.23
N ASP A 387 -16.63 -15.37 18.48
CA ASP A 387 -15.95 -15.99 19.62
C ASP A 387 -16.54 -17.40 19.82
N PRO A 388 -15.73 -18.46 19.72
CA PRO A 388 -16.22 -19.82 19.94
C PRO A 388 -16.47 -20.12 21.44
N HIS A 389 -16.13 -19.19 22.34
CA HIS A 389 -16.20 -19.31 23.79
C HIS A 389 -15.42 -20.53 24.31
N THR A 390 -14.19 -20.69 23.81
CA THR A 390 -13.26 -21.77 24.19
C THR A 390 -11.97 -21.20 24.75
N ASN A 391 -11.20 -22.03 25.45
CA ASN A 391 -9.86 -21.69 25.96
C ASN A 391 -8.74 -21.94 24.93
N ALA A 392 -9.07 -22.22 23.67
CA ALA A 392 -8.07 -22.38 22.61
C ALA A 392 -7.47 -21.03 22.21
N LEU A 393 -6.26 -21.04 21.64
CA LEU A 393 -5.68 -19.83 21.06
C LEU A 393 -6.59 -19.32 19.93
N PRO A 394 -6.90 -18.00 19.89
CA PRO A 394 -7.71 -17.43 18.84
C PRO A 394 -7.00 -17.47 17.48
N THR A 395 -7.80 -17.56 16.43
CA THR A 395 -7.35 -17.40 15.05
C THR A 395 -7.27 -15.93 14.65
N ASP A 396 -6.52 -15.62 13.58
CA ASP A 396 -6.48 -14.27 12.97
C ASP A 396 -7.90 -13.74 12.68
N ALA A 397 -8.80 -14.61 12.18
CA ALA A 397 -10.19 -14.26 11.89
C ALA A 397 -10.96 -13.86 13.16
N GLN A 398 -10.82 -14.61 14.25
CA GLN A 398 -11.52 -14.29 15.50
C GLN A 398 -11.02 -12.99 16.13
N VAL A 399 -9.71 -12.72 16.04
CA VAL A 399 -9.12 -11.44 16.44
C VAL A 399 -9.70 -10.29 15.61
N ILE A 400 -9.77 -10.44 14.29
CA ILE A 400 -10.44 -9.47 13.41
C ILE A 400 -11.89 -9.24 13.85
N GLY A 401 -12.63 -10.31 14.14
CA GLY A 401 -14.01 -10.23 14.62
C GLY A 401 -14.16 -9.42 15.91
N ALA A 402 -13.29 -9.68 16.89
CA ALA A 402 -13.25 -8.93 18.16
C ALA A 402 -12.93 -7.44 17.94
N VAL A 403 -11.88 -7.14 17.17
CA VAL A 403 -11.50 -5.75 16.87
C VAL A 403 -12.64 -5.01 16.16
N GLN A 404 -13.31 -5.64 15.20
CA GLN A 404 -14.45 -5.03 14.50
C GLN A 404 -15.65 -4.77 15.41
N ARG A 405 -15.98 -5.69 16.32
CA ARG A 405 -17.09 -5.50 17.28
C ARG A 405 -16.80 -4.39 18.30
N ALA A 406 -15.53 -4.12 18.56
CA ALA A 406 -15.07 -2.98 19.37
C ALA A 406 -14.82 -1.70 18.54
N GLY A 407 -14.84 -1.84 17.22
CA GLY A 407 -14.59 -0.80 16.23
C GLY A 407 -15.77 0.17 16.04
N THR A 408 -15.54 1.19 15.23
CA THR A 408 -16.59 2.02 14.63
C THR A 408 -16.41 2.07 13.10
N PRO A 409 -17.46 2.43 12.33
CA PRO A 409 -17.39 2.52 10.87
C PRO A 409 -16.29 3.42 10.32
N GLU A 410 -15.83 4.40 11.10
CA GLU A 410 -14.87 5.43 10.70
C GLU A 410 -13.40 5.05 10.93
N ASP A 411 -13.15 3.98 11.69
CA ASP A 411 -11.81 3.52 12.04
C ASP A 411 -11.03 3.13 10.79
N ILE A 412 -9.73 3.44 10.76
CA ILE A 412 -8.85 3.04 9.66
C ILE A 412 -8.02 1.83 10.11
N VAL A 413 -8.23 0.68 9.48
CA VAL A 413 -7.35 -0.48 9.68
C VAL A 413 -6.09 -0.34 8.83
N VAL A 414 -4.93 -0.61 9.45
CA VAL A 414 -3.61 -0.59 8.82
C VAL A 414 -2.94 -1.93 8.99
N CYS A 415 -2.43 -2.49 7.89
CA CYS A 415 -1.64 -3.73 7.88
C CYS A 415 -0.76 -3.78 6.63
N ALA A 416 0.21 -4.71 6.54
CA ALA A 416 1.04 -4.87 5.35
C ALA A 416 1.40 -6.31 5.00
N ALA A 417 1.80 -7.13 5.97
CA ALA A 417 2.39 -8.43 5.66
C ALA A 417 1.88 -9.56 6.57
N GLY A 418 2.26 -10.79 6.21
CA GLY A 418 1.89 -12.00 6.94
C GLY A 418 0.56 -12.62 6.49
N GLY A 419 -0.12 -13.32 7.41
CA GLY A 419 -1.44 -13.91 7.16
C GLY A 419 -2.58 -12.90 7.20
N LEU A 420 -2.41 -11.85 8.01
CA LEU A 420 -3.39 -10.80 8.25
C LEU A 420 -3.90 -10.12 6.97
N PRO A 421 -3.07 -9.73 5.98
CA PRO A 421 -3.57 -9.17 4.74
C PRO A 421 -4.59 -10.05 4.02
N GLY A 422 -4.41 -11.38 4.04
CA GLY A 422 -5.33 -12.31 3.40
C GLY A 422 -6.65 -12.45 4.16
N GLU A 423 -6.59 -12.49 5.49
CA GLU A 423 -7.78 -12.55 6.35
C GLU A 423 -8.55 -11.21 6.33
N LEU A 424 -7.87 -10.08 6.47
CA LEU A 424 -8.45 -8.74 6.41
C LEU A 424 -9.12 -8.44 5.06
N HIS A 425 -8.56 -8.93 3.95
CA HIS A 425 -9.13 -8.66 2.62
C HIS A 425 -10.56 -9.19 2.53
N LYS A 426 -10.78 -10.44 2.92
CA LYS A 426 -12.10 -11.08 2.87
C LYS A 426 -12.98 -10.80 4.09
N LEU A 427 -12.42 -10.61 5.28
CA LEU A 427 -13.19 -10.53 6.53
C LEU A 427 -13.37 -9.11 7.09
N TRP A 428 -12.55 -8.13 6.71
CA TRP A 428 -12.71 -6.76 7.23
C TRP A 428 -13.89 -6.05 6.56
N ASN A 429 -14.83 -5.57 7.36
CA ASN A 429 -16.02 -4.84 6.97
C ASN A 429 -15.71 -3.35 6.92
N ALA A 430 -15.15 -2.91 5.78
CA ALA A 430 -14.91 -1.49 5.53
C ALA A 430 -16.24 -0.79 5.20
N ALA A 431 -16.72 0.03 6.13
CA ALA A 431 -18.01 0.73 6.02
C ALA A 431 -17.93 2.02 5.20
N GLU A 432 -16.79 2.73 5.28
CA GLU A 432 -16.58 4.00 4.58
C GLU A 432 -15.34 3.97 3.67
N PRO A 433 -15.32 4.75 2.57
CA PRO A 433 -14.12 4.92 1.76
C PRO A 433 -12.89 5.35 2.56
N GLY A 434 -11.77 4.65 2.34
CA GLY A 434 -10.48 4.99 2.96
C GLY A 434 -10.28 4.42 4.37
N THR A 435 -11.21 3.60 4.87
CA THR A 435 -11.08 2.92 6.17
C THR A 435 -10.28 1.61 6.11
N TYR A 436 -9.80 1.23 4.92
CA TYR A 436 -8.95 0.07 4.69
C TYR A 436 -7.62 0.48 4.06
N HIS A 437 -6.54 0.48 4.84
CA HIS A 437 -5.22 0.91 4.40
C HIS A 437 -4.19 -0.21 4.50
N LEU A 438 -4.13 -1.06 3.47
CA LEU A 438 -3.15 -2.14 3.41
C LEU A 438 -2.03 -1.90 2.42
N GLU A 439 -0.79 -2.12 2.84
CA GLU A 439 0.32 -2.28 1.91
C GLU A 439 0.43 -3.76 1.52
N TYR A 440 -0.16 -4.15 0.40
CA TYR A 440 -0.07 -5.53 -0.10
C TYR A 440 0.32 -5.58 -1.58
N GLY A 441 1.01 -4.53 -2.04
CA GLY A 441 1.58 -4.48 -3.37
C GLY A 441 2.98 -5.10 -3.40
N PHE A 442 3.78 -4.75 -2.40
CA PHE A 442 5.15 -5.25 -2.19
C PHE A 442 5.25 -6.24 -1.02
N SER A 443 4.22 -6.29 -0.16
CA SER A 443 4.14 -7.17 1.02
C SER A 443 5.33 -6.94 1.97
N CYS A 444 5.63 -5.68 2.23
CA CYS A 444 6.79 -5.26 2.99
C CYS A 444 6.51 -5.32 4.49
N MET A 445 7.10 -6.32 5.17
CA MET A 445 7.14 -6.35 6.62
C MET A 445 7.87 -5.12 7.18
N GLY A 446 7.46 -4.68 8.37
CA GLY A 446 7.93 -3.46 9.02
C GLY A 446 7.17 -2.19 8.61
N TYR A 447 6.21 -2.27 7.68
CA TYR A 447 5.41 -1.11 7.29
C TYR A 447 4.33 -0.75 8.31
N GLU A 448 3.80 -1.70 9.09
CA GLU A 448 2.53 -1.52 9.83
C GLU A 448 2.54 -0.34 10.81
N ILE A 449 3.55 -0.24 11.67
CA ILE A 449 3.63 0.79 12.72
C ILE A 449 3.94 2.15 12.09
N ALA A 450 4.97 2.22 11.24
CA ALA A 450 5.35 3.42 10.52
C ALA A 450 4.24 3.91 9.58
N GLY A 451 3.55 2.98 8.92
CA GLY A 451 2.42 3.25 8.07
C GLY A 451 1.23 3.76 8.86
N GLY A 452 0.96 3.19 10.04
CA GLY A 452 -0.03 3.71 10.99
C GLY A 452 0.25 5.16 11.37
N LEU A 453 1.50 5.48 11.69
CA LEU A 453 1.95 6.84 11.96
C LEU A 453 1.68 7.79 10.77
N GLY A 454 2.00 7.37 9.54
CA GLY A 454 1.73 8.14 8.33
C GLY A 454 0.25 8.35 8.06
N VAL A 455 -0.59 7.33 8.28
CA VAL A 455 -2.06 7.44 8.18
C VAL A 455 -2.59 8.41 9.23
N LYS A 456 -2.13 8.32 10.49
CA LYS A 456 -2.57 9.23 11.56
C LYS A 456 -2.18 10.68 11.27
N LEU A 457 -1.00 10.91 10.69
CA LEU A 457 -0.59 12.24 10.23
C LEU A 457 -1.49 12.77 9.09
N ALA A 458 -1.97 11.89 8.20
CA ALA A 458 -2.89 12.26 7.12
C ALA A 458 -4.36 12.41 7.58
N ARG A 459 -4.74 11.71 8.65
CA ARG A 459 -6.11 11.62 9.18
C ARG A 459 -6.07 11.78 10.72
N PRO A 460 -5.71 12.98 11.24
CA PRO A 460 -5.51 13.20 12.66
C PRO A 460 -6.76 12.91 13.50
N ASP A 461 -7.95 13.11 12.94
CA ASP A 461 -9.22 12.95 13.65
C ASP A 461 -9.74 11.50 13.68
N ARG A 462 -9.12 10.58 12.93
CA ARG A 462 -9.57 9.18 12.82
C ARG A 462 -8.80 8.27 13.77
N GLU A 463 -9.47 7.25 14.31
CA GLU A 463 -8.78 6.19 15.02
C GLU A 463 -8.03 5.31 14.00
N VAL A 464 -6.76 5.03 14.28
CA VAL A 464 -5.90 4.22 13.41
C VAL A 464 -5.56 2.94 14.15
N ILE A 465 -6.15 1.84 13.68
CA ILE A 465 -5.97 0.51 14.24
C ILE A 465 -4.93 -0.23 13.40
N VAL A 466 -3.75 -0.43 13.98
CA VAL A 466 -2.65 -1.16 13.34
C VAL A 466 -2.73 -2.62 13.76
N MET A 467 -3.02 -3.51 12.82
CA MET A 467 -2.97 -4.96 13.05
C MET A 467 -1.62 -5.50 12.55
N VAL A 468 -0.84 -6.08 13.45
CA VAL A 468 0.55 -6.45 13.18
C VAL A 468 0.88 -7.81 13.80
N GLY A 469 1.59 -8.66 13.06
CA GLY A 469 2.15 -9.89 13.61
C GLY A 469 3.45 -9.65 14.37
N ASP A 470 3.76 -10.50 15.34
CA ASP A 470 5.01 -10.52 16.12
C ASP A 470 6.27 -10.38 15.26
N GLY A 471 6.36 -11.11 14.14
CA GLY A 471 7.50 -11.04 13.24
C GLY A 471 7.70 -9.65 12.61
N SER A 472 6.61 -8.99 12.18
CA SER A 472 6.69 -7.66 11.58
C SER A 472 6.94 -6.57 12.63
N TYR A 473 6.38 -6.74 13.83
CA TYR A 473 6.65 -5.87 14.98
C TYR A 473 8.15 -5.85 15.28
N LEU A 474 8.82 -7.01 15.34
CA LEU A 474 10.26 -7.09 15.64
C LEU A 474 11.14 -6.47 14.55
N MET A 475 10.67 -6.36 13.31
CA MET A 475 11.44 -5.72 12.24
C MET A 475 11.53 -4.21 12.39
N MET A 476 10.41 -3.54 12.73
CA MET A 476 10.34 -2.07 12.77
C MET A 476 9.42 -1.54 13.87
N ASN A 477 9.73 -1.88 15.13
CA ASN A 477 9.00 -1.40 16.31
C ASN A 477 9.34 0.05 16.72
N SER A 478 10.48 0.58 16.30
CA SER A 478 11.03 1.84 16.81
C SER A 478 10.11 3.04 16.57
N GLU A 479 9.34 3.02 15.47
CA GLU A 479 8.42 4.11 15.13
C GLU A 479 7.22 4.21 16.07
N LEU A 480 7.01 3.24 16.97
CA LEU A 480 6.11 3.41 18.10
C LEU A 480 6.58 4.57 18.99
N ALA A 481 7.88 4.67 19.30
CA ALA A 481 8.44 5.79 20.06
C ALA A 481 8.28 7.12 19.30
N THR A 482 8.39 7.11 17.97
CA THR A 482 8.12 8.28 17.14
C THR A 482 6.66 8.71 17.23
N SER A 483 5.71 7.77 17.24
CA SER A 483 4.29 8.09 17.46
C SER A 483 4.06 8.80 18.80
N ILE A 484 4.75 8.36 19.86
CA ILE A 484 4.68 8.95 21.19
C ILE A 484 5.29 10.36 21.18
N MET A 485 6.48 10.51 20.60
CA MET A 485 7.20 11.79 20.48
C MET A 485 6.37 12.85 19.74
N LEU A 486 5.63 12.45 18.70
CA LEU A 486 4.80 13.35 17.90
C LEU A 486 3.37 13.53 18.45
N GLY A 487 2.98 12.81 19.50
CA GLY A 487 1.61 12.80 20.00
C GLY A 487 0.58 12.22 19.01
N LEU A 488 1.04 11.42 18.05
CA LEU A 488 0.20 10.81 17.02
C LEU A 488 -0.27 9.43 17.50
N LYS A 489 -1.36 9.42 18.27
CA LYS A 489 -1.92 8.21 18.87
C LYS A 489 -2.27 7.13 17.85
N LEU A 490 -1.78 5.91 18.09
CA LEU A 490 -2.15 4.68 17.37
C LEU A 490 -2.74 3.63 18.34
N THR A 491 -3.61 2.76 17.84
CA THR A 491 -4.07 1.55 18.55
C THR A 491 -3.48 0.33 17.84
N LEU A 492 -2.45 -0.29 18.43
CA LEU A 492 -1.79 -1.47 17.87
C LEU A 492 -2.39 -2.74 18.47
N VAL A 493 -2.74 -3.70 17.62
CA VAL A 493 -3.11 -5.06 18.02
C VAL A 493 -2.03 -6.00 17.50
N VAL A 494 -1.21 -6.51 18.42
CA VAL A 494 -0.10 -7.42 18.14
C VAL A 494 -0.58 -8.86 18.28
N LEU A 495 -0.57 -9.59 17.16
CA LEU A 495 -0.92 -11.01 17.13
C LEU A 495 0.37 -11.83 17.25
N ASP A 496 0.57 -12.46 18.40
CA ASP A 496 1.75 -13.28 18.69
C ASP A 496 1.46 -14.76 18.40
N ASN A 497 1.87 -15.21 17.21
CA ASN A 497 1.83 -16.63 16.83
C ASN A 497 3.22 -17.29 16.83
N ARG A 498 4.23 -16.59 17.37
CA ARG A 498 5.60 -17.07 17.59
C ARG A 498 6.31 -17.44 16.29
N GLY A 499 6.20 -16.58 15.28
CA GLY A 499 6.98 -16.63 14.05
C GLY A 499 6.20 -16.28 12.78
N PHE A 500 6.62 -16.85 11.66
CA PHE A 500 6.02 -16.62 10.35
C PHE A 500 4.91 -17.64 10.05
N GLY A 501 3.82 -17.57 10.81
CA GLY A 501 2.72 -18.54 10.75
C GLY A 501 2.14 -18.78 9.36
N CYS A 502 1.91 -17.75 8.55
CA CYS A 502 1.37 -17.92 7.19
C CYS A 502 2.35 -18.63 6.24
N ILE A 503 3.65 -18.37 6.37
CA ILE A 503 4.69 -19.02 5.57
C ILE A 503 4.84 -20.47 6.01
N ASN A 504 4.72 -20.76 7.32
CA ASN A 504 4.66 -22.13 7.82
C ASN A 504 3.48 -22.90 7.20
N ARG A 505 2.29 -22.29 7.12
CA ARG A 505 1.12 -22.91 6.46
C ARG A 505 1.36 -23.14 4.97
N LEU A 506 1.98 -22.19 4.27
CA LEU A 506 2.31 -22.33 2.85
C LEU A 506 3.34 -23.45 2.60
N GLN A 507 4.37 -23.54 3.45
CA GLN A 507 5.39 -24.59 3.41
C GLN A 507 4.75 -25.98 3.57
N LYS A 508 3.83 -26.14 4.53
CA LYS A 508 3.06 -27.38 4.71
C LYS A 508 2.13 -27.66 3.54
N GLY A 509 1.46 -26.63 3.02
CA GLY A 509 0.51 -26.73 1.90
C GLY A 509 1.16 -27.17 0.59
N THR A 510 2.46 -26.98 0.44
CA THR A 510 3.28 -27.47 -0.69
C THR A 510 3.92 -28.84 -0.44
N GLY A 511 3.48 -29.54 0.62
CA GLY A 511 4.00 -30.86 1.01
C GLY A 511 5.32 -30.81 1.80
N GLY A 512 5.85 -29.61 2.07
CA GLY A 512 7.06 -29.42 2.88
C GLY A 512 6.82 -29.73 4.36
N ALA A 513 7.89 -30.10 5.09
CA ALA A 513 7.84 -30.09 6.55
C ALA A 513 7.91 -28.65 7.08
N PRO A 514 7.29 -28.39 8.25
CA PRO A 514 7.60 -27.20 9.04
C PRO A 514 9.10 -27.09 9.29
N PHE A 515 9.70 -25.96 8.91
CA PHE A 515 11.11 -25.67 9.13
C PHE A 515 11.37 -24.17 9.08
N ASN A 516 12.05 -23.63 10.10
CA ASN A 516 12.60 -22.27 10.15
C ASN A 516 11.57 -21.12 9.97
N ASN A 517 10.28 -21.40 10.12
CA ASN A 517 9.20 -20.41 10.03
C ASN A 517 8.65 -20.02 11.40
N LEU A 518 8.32 -21.00 12.25
CA LEU A 518 8.00 -20.73 13.66
C LEU A 518 9.28 -20.73 14.47
N LEU A 519 9.35 -19.91 15.53
CA LEU A 519 10.53 -19.78 16.38
C LEU A 519 10.99 -21.14 16.93
N GLN A 520 10.04 -21.99 17.35
CA GLN A 520 10.30 -23.36 17.82
C GLN A 520 10.97 -24.27 16.76
N ASP A 521 10.78 -23.97 15.47
CA ASP A 521 11.30 -24.76 14.35
C ASP A 521 12.62 -24.19 13.79
N THR A 522 13.16 -23.14 14.43
CA THR A 522 14.45 -22.53 14.07
C THR A 522 15.62 -23.22 14.78
N LYS A 523 16.85 -22.97 14.32
CA LYS A 523 18.05 -23.38 15.07
C LYS A 523 18.27 -22.43 16.24
N HIS A 524 18.07 -22.90 17.47
CA HIS A 524 18.22 -22.09 18.68
C HIS A 524 18.91 -22.86 19.82
N ALA A 525 19.62 -22.14 20.67
CA ALA A 525 20.05 -22.65 21.98
C ALA A 525 18.96 -22.43 23.04
N THR A 526 18.28 -21.28 22.96
CA THR A 526 17.18 -20.87 23.83
C THR A 526 16.15 -20.16 22.97
N LEU A 527 14.86 -20.47 23.16
CA LEU A 527 13.78 -19.72 22.52
C LEU A 527 13.61 -18.37 23.21
N PRO A 528 13.44 -17.27 22.45
CA PRO A 528 13.21 -15.97 23.06
C PRO A 528 11.79 -15.90 23.62
N GLU A 529 11.66 -15.66 24.93
CA GLU A 529 10.38 -15.34 25.59
C GLU A 529 10.13 -13.83 25.50
N ILE A 530 9.70 -13.38 24.32
CA ILE A 530 9.58 -11.95 24.03
C ILE A 530 8.33 -11.37 24.72
N ASP A 531 8.52 -10.49 25.69
CA ASP A 531 7.44 -9.71 26.28
C ASP A 531 7.16 -8.45 25.44
N PHE A 532 6.28 -8.59 24.44
CA PHE A 532 5.85 -7.48 23.59
C PHE A 532 5.13 -6.36 24.36
N ARG A 533 4.47 -6.68 25.48
CA ARG A 533 3.81 -5.68 26.32
C ARG A 533 4.89 -4.82 26.98
N ALA A 534 5.83 -5.44 27.70
CA ALA A 534 6.90 -4.71 28.37
C ALA A 534 7.78 -3.94 27.37
N HIS A 535 8.04 -4.51 26.19
CA HIS A 535 8.77 -3.83 25.13
C HIS A 535 8.03 -2.57 24.65
N ALA A 536 6.72 -2.65 24.39
CA ALA A 536 5.92 -1.49 24.02
C ALA A 536 5.86 -0.42 25.13
N GLU A 537 5.76 -0.81 26.40
CA GLU A 537 5.82 0.12 27.54
C GLU A 537 7.16 0.85 27.60
N SER A 538 8.27 0.16 27.31
CA SER A 538 9.60 0.78 27.26
C SER A 538 9.74 1.84 26.15
N LEU A 539 8.94 1.75 25.10
CA LEU A 539 8.83 2.75 24.02
C LEU A 539 7.83 3.88 24.34
N GLY A 540 7.20 3.83 25.52
CA GLY A 540 6.31 4.88 26.03
C GLY A 540 4.82 4.69 25.74
N ALA A 541 4.41 3.54 25.17
CA ALA A 541 3.01 3.23 24.93
C ALA A 541 2.27 2.77 26.21
N ILE A 542 0.95 2.80 26.18
CA ILE A 542 0.12 2.07 27.16
C ILE A 542 -0.05 0.65 26.61
N ALA A 543 0.43 -0.37 27.32
CA ALA A 543 0.36 -1.74 26.81
C ALA A 543 -0.33 -2.72 27.76
N VAL A 544 -1.07 -3.66 27.17
CA VAL A 544 -1.71 -4.76 27.87
C VAL A 544 -1.57 -6.05 27.07
N LYS A 545 -1.30 -7.16 27.75
CA LYS A 545 -1.43 -8.50 27.17
C LYS A 545 -2.78 -9.06 27.61
N VAL A 546 -3.62 -9.42 26.65
CA VAL A 546 -4.95 -9.98 26.89
C VAL A 546 -4.94 -11.49 26.68
N SER A 547 -5.81 -12.19 27.39
CA SER A 547 -5.90 -13.66 27.39
C SER A 547 -7.12 -14.19 26.64
N SER A 548 -8.05 -13.32 26.24
CA SER A 548 -9.29 -13.70 25.56
C SER A 548 -9.77 -12.65 24.56
N LEU A 549 -10.68 -13.04 23.67
CA LEU A 549 -11.32 -12.13 22.71
C LEU A 549 -12.18 -11.07 23.42
N ALA A 550 -12.83 -11.41 24.54
CA ALA A 550 -13.61 -10.45 25.33
C ALA A 550 -12.73 -9.38 26.00
N GLU A 551 -11.56 -9.77 26.51
CA GLU A 551 -10.56 -8.83 27.01
C GLU A 551 -9.99 -7.96 25.89
N LEU A 552 -9.76 -8.53 24.70
CA LEU A 552 -9.35 -7.78 23.52
C LEU A 552 -10.39 -6.70 23.15
N GLU A 553 -11.68 -7.06 23.08
CA GLU A 553 -12.76 -6.10 22.80
C GLU A 553 -12.78 -4.95 23.83
N THR A 554 -12.59 -5.28 25.10
CA THR A 554 -12.54 -4.31 26.19
C THR A 554 -11.34 -3.39 26.06
N ALA A 555 -10.15 -3.94 25.77
CA ALA A 555 -8.92 -3.19 25.61
C ALA A 555 -8.95 -2.25 24.39
N VAL A 556 -9.51 -2.70 23.26
CA VAL A 556 -9.68 -1.87 22.06
C VAL A 556 -10.63 -0.70 22.35
N LYS A 557 -11.75 -0.93 23.06
CA LYS A 557 -12.66 0.14 23.49
C LYS A 557 -11.95 1.14 24.41
N ALA A 558 -11.17 0.66 25.38
CA ALA A 558 -10.42 1.51 26.30
C ALA A 558 -9.36 2.38 25.59
N ALA A 559 -8.66 1.83 24.59
CA ALA A 559 -7.63 2.52 23.83
C ALA A 559 -8.10 3.82 23.15
N ARG A 560 -9.40 3.95 22.86
CA ARG A 560 -9.98 5.18 22.31
C ARG A 560 -9.82 6.36 23.26
N GLY A 561 -9.99 6.14 24.57
CA GLY A 561 -9.90 7.16 25.60
C GLY A 561 -8.48 7.52 26.03
N HIS A 562 -7.47 6.79 25.55
CA HIS A 562 -6.08 7.07 25.87
C HIS A 562 -5.55 8.31 25.12
N SER A 563 -4.66 9.06 25.76
CA SER A 563 -4.01 10.25 25.19
C SER A 563 -2.76 9.96 24.35
N ARG A 564 -2.27 8.71 24.37
CA ARG A 564 -1.06 8.26 23.64
C ARG A 564 -1.25 6.83 23.14
N SER A 565 -0.35 6.39 22.26
CA SER A 565 -0.48 5.10 21.57
C SER A 565 -0.66 3.93 22.53
N SER A 566 -1.52 2.98 22.14
CA SER A 566 -1.86 1.78 22.90
C SER A 566 -1.40 0.53 22.17
N VAL A 567 -0.90 -0.46 22.89
CA VAL A 567 -0.49 -1.76 22.34
C VAL A 567 -1.21 -2.88 23.07
N ILE A 568 -2.00 -3.67 22.35
CA ILE A 568 -2.76 -4.79 22.88
C ILE A 568 -2.17 -6.06 22.28
N VAL A 569 -1.57 -6.89 23.12
CA VAL A 569 -0.92 -8.13 22.71
C VAL A 569 -1.87 -9.29 22.94
N ILE A 570 -2.06 -10.14 21.93
CA ILE A 570 -2.85 -11.37 22.04
C ILE A 570 -2.11 -12.53 21.38
N ASP A 571 -2.06 -13.64 22.10
CA ASP A 571 -1.49 -14.89 21.61
C ASP A 571 -2.46 -15.53 20.60
N THR A 572 -1.96 -15.99 19.46
CA THR A 572 -2.79 -16.56 18.38
C THR A 572 -2.28 -17.90 17.88
N ASP A 573 -3.16 -18.69 17.27
CA ASP A 573 -2.82 -19.99 16.69
C ASP A 573 -2.11 -19.81 15.33
N PRO A 574 -0.86 -20.30 15.16
CA PRO A 574 -0.15 -20.20 13.89
C PRO A 574 -0.68 -21.13 12.78
N GLN A 575 -1.46 -22.15 13.11
CA GLN A 575 -1.84 -23.25 12.20
C GLN A 575 -3.17 -23.04 11.50
N VAL A 576 -4.13 -22.38 12.16
CA VAL A 576 -5.49 -22.27 11.65
C VAL A 576 -5.64 -21.02 10.77
N SER A 577 -6.27 -21.19 9.60
CA SER A 577 -6.67 -20.09 8.71
C SER A 577 -8.07 -20.31 8.18
N THR A 578 -8.72 -19.23 7.74
CA THR A 578 -10.08 -19.29 7.22
C THR A 578 -10.14 -20.10 5.93
N GLN A 579 -10.83 -21.25 5.99
CA GLN A 579 -11.04 -22.15 4.84
C GLN A 579 -12.11 -21.62 3.88
N ALA A 580 -13.04 -20.80 4.36
CA ALA A 580 -14.08 -20.21 3.53
C ALA A 580 -13.46 -19.19 2.54
N GLY A 581 -13.92 -19.25 1.28
CA GLY A 581 -13.43 -18.41 0.19
C GLY A 581 -12.04 -18.81 -0.29
N GLY A 582 -11.34 -17.84 -0.89
CA GLY A 582 -10.03 -18.01 -1.51
C GLY A 582 -10.07 -18.65 -2.90
N HIS A 583 -8.91 -18.67 -3.54
CA HIS A 583 -8.70 -19.31 -4.83
C HIS A 583 -7.27 -19.88 -4.90
N TRP A 584 -7.01 -20.74 -5.89
CA TRP A 584 -5.65 -21.22 -6.16
C TRP A 584 -4.68 -20.08 -6.48
N TRP A 585 -3.45 -20.26 -6.01
CA TRP A 585 -2.29 -19.41 -6.22
C TRP A 585 -1.15 -20.27 -6.77
N ASP A 586 -0.51 -19.81 -7.84
CA ASP A 586 0.65 -20.45 -8.45
C ASP A 586 1.89 -20.28 -7.56
N VAL A 587 2.04 -21.23 -6.64
CA VAL A 587 3.25 -21.43 -5.85
C VAL A 587 3.90 -22.72 -6.33
N ALA A 588 5.00 -22.57 -7.06
CA ALA A 588 5.70 -23.70 -7.66
C ALA A 588 6.09 -24.76 -6.62
N VAL A 589 5.67 -26.00 -6.86
CA VAL A 589 6.02 -27.15 -6.01
C VAL A 589 7.12 -27.97 -6.70
N PRO A 590 8.21 -28.35 -5.99
CA PRO A 590 9.32 -29.09 -6.59
C PRO A 590 8.90 -30.36 -7.34
N GLN A 591 9.39 -30.51 -8.57
CA GLN A 591 9.17 -31.70 -9.42
C GLN A 591 9.85 -32.96 -8.86
N VAL A 592 10.93 -32.80 -8.10
CA VAL A 592 11.72 -33.90 -7.52
C VAL A 592 11.88 -33.67 -6.02
N SER A 593 11.53 -34.68 -5.24
CA SER A 593 11.72 -34.68 -3.78
C SER A 593 11.78 -36.13 -3.27
N PRO A 594 12.61 -36.43 -2.26
CA PRO A 594 12.56 -37.71 -1.55
C PRO A 594 11.31 -37.85 -0.66
N ARG A 595 10.53 -36.77 -0.47
CA ARG A 595 9.33 -36.76 0.36
C ARG A 595 8.09 -37.04 -0.46
N ALA A 596 7.33 -38.07 -0.09
CA ALA A 596 6.09 -38.45 -0.76
C ALA A 596 5.04 -37.34 -0.72
N GLU A 597 4.98 -36.54 0.36
CA GLU A 597 4.04 -35.44 0.51
C GLU A 597 4.29 -34.33 -0.52
N VAL A 598 5.57 -34.05 -0.84
CA VAL A 598 5.94 -33.08 -1.88
C VAL A 598 5.61 -33.61 -3.26
N GLN A 599 5.86 -34.90 -3.54
CA GLN A 599 5.49 -35.52 -4.82
C GLN A 599 3.97 -35.48 -5.04
N ALA A 600 3.18 -35.76 -4.00
CA ALA A 600 1.72 -35.66 -4.05
C ALA A 600 1.25 -34.22 -4.26
N ALA A 601 1.84 -33.25 -3.55
CA ALA A 601 1.54 -31.83 -3.74
C ALA A 601 1.93 -31.34 -5.15
N HIS A 602 3.03 -31.84 -5.71
CA HIS A 602 3.45 -31.53 -7.08
C HIS A 602 2.46 -32.06 -8.12
N ALA A 603 1.92 -33.28 -7.94
CA ALA A 603 0.91 -33.82 -8.84
C ALA A 603 -0.34 -32.93 -8.88
N VAL A 604 -0.83 -32.48 -7.72
CA VAL A 604 -1.95 -31.53 -7.62
C VAL A 604 -1.61 -30.18 -8.22
N TYR A 605 -0.39 -29.68 -8.00
CA TYR A 605 0.09 -28.43 -8.61
C TYR A 605 0.10 -28.51 -10.14
N ALA A 606 0.66 -29.59 -10.70
CA ALA A 606 0.74 -29.81 -12.14
C ALA A 606 -0.64 -29.91 -12.80
N GLU A 607 -1.62 -30.52 -12.13
CA GLU A 607 -3.02 -30.53 -12.58
C GLU A 607 -3.61 -29.11 -12.61
N LYS A 608 -3.44 -28.34 -11.54
CA LYS A 608 -3.99 -26.98 -11.43
C LYS A 608 -3.33 -25.97 -12.37
N LEU A 609 -2.06 -26.18 -12.74
CA LEU A 609 -1.35 -25.33 -13.69
C LEU A 609 -2.08 -25.24 -15.04
N GLY A 610 -2.75 -26.31 -15.47
CA GLY A 610 -3.57 -26.33 -16.69
C GLY A 610 -4.80 -25.41 -16.66
N ALA A 611 -5.20 -24.89 -15.49
CA ALA A 611 -6.29 -23.94 -15.37
C ALA A 611 -5.87 -22.49 -15.72
N GLN A 612 -4.57 -22.19 -15.78
CA GLN A 612 -4.09 -20.87 -16.19
C GLN A 612 -4.40 -20.63 -17.67
N LYS A 613 -4.87 -19.43 -17.99
CA LYS A 613 -5.03 -18.99 -19.39
C LYS A 613 -4.10 -17.84 -19.68
N LEU A 614 -3.33 -17.95 -20.76
CA LEU A 614 -2.41 -16.91 -21.25
C LEU A 614 -3.02 -16.23 -22.48
N GLY A 615 -3.33 -14.93 -22.38
CA GLY A 615 -3.85 -14.12 -23.48
C GLY A 615 -5.19 -14.58 -24.06
N VAL A 616 -6.29 -14.19 -23.41
CA VAL A 616 -7.71 -14.63 -23.58
C VAL A 616 -8.10 -15.81 -22.69
#